data_AF-A0A7W2LR35-F1
#
_entry.id   AF-A0A7W2LR35-F1
#
_cell.length_a   1.000
_cell.length_b   1.000
_cell.length_c   1.000
_cell.angle_alpha   90.00
_cell.angle_beta   90.00
_cell.angle_gamma   90.00
#
_symmetry.space_group_name_H-M   'P 1'
#
loop_
_entity.id
_entity.type
_entity.pdbx_description
1 polymer ?
#
loop_
_entity_poly.entity_id
_entity_poly.type
_entity_poly.pdbx_seq_one_letter_code
_entity_poly.pdbx_strand_id
1 'polypeptide(L)'
;MSLNINTAPATQSFQRQIRCWRESDSNNHWECTITGVGEGGVRLQFDSHGLEFSLAVAYELAFYLAEAIAIVEQSSAEPTTAVVREDEPLLKREYRLFLDWHLNATGEIPFSKASTALMPFPEGYAGVSIQTVRPGGVEMEFECSSYSFSKDDAAWIMEKLLEASGQTLEIYERHCLFETLKRQGYKIRG
;
A
#
# COMPACT_ATOMS: atom_id res chain seq x y z
N MET A 1 -12.44 45.89 -13.38
CA MET A 1 -11.49 45.01 -14.10
C MET A 1 -11.27 43.80 -13.23
N SER A 2 -11.74 42.65 -13.68
CA SER A 2 -11.74 41.39 -12.93
C SER A 2 -10.50 40.59 -13.30
N LEU A 3 -9.70 40.19 -12.32
CA LEU A 3 -8.69 39.15 -12.49
C LEU A 3 -8.95 38.08 -11.42
N ASN A 4 -9.86 37.17 -11.75
CA ASN A 4 -9.93 35.87 -11.10
C ASN A 4 -8.84 34.99 -11.71
N ILE A 5 -7.74 34.81 -11.00
CA ILE A 5 -6.81 33.71 -11.26
C ILE A 5 -7.17 32.61 -10.26
N ASN A 6 -8.25 31.87 -10.54
CA ASN A 6 -8.46 30.56 -9.96
C ASN A 6 -7.52 29.60 -10.70
N THR A 7 -6.27 29.54 -10.28
CA THR A 7 -5.42 28.40 -10.64
C THR A 7 -5.71 27.32 -9.60
N ALA A 8 -6.64 26.42 -9.94
CA ALA A 8 -6.68 25.14 -9.26
C ALA A 8 -5.28 24.51 -9.40
N PRO A 9 -4.69 23.96 -8.33
CA PRO A 9 -3.38 23.29 -8.42
C PRO A 9 -3.47 22.20 -9.48
N ALA A 10 -2.47 22.14 -10.37
CA ALA A 10 -2.45 21.16 -11.45
C ALA A 10 -2.48 19.74 -10.87
N THR A 11 -3.46 18.95 -11.29
CA THR A 11 -3.60 17.52 -10.99
C THR A 11 -2.31 16.80 -11.41
N GLN A 12 -1.48 16.41 -10.43
CA GLN A 12 -0.23 15.68 -10.69
C GLN A 12 -0.58 14.21 -10.97
N SER A 13 -0.06 13.62 -12.05
CA SER A 13 -0.35 12.25 -12.46
C SER A 13 0.92 11.50 -12.81
N PHE A 14 1.04 10.28 -12.28
CA PHE A 14 2.18 9.38 -12.43
C PHE A 14 1.69 8.06 -12.98
N GLN A 15 2.45 7.47 -13.90
CA GLN A 15 2.07 6.23 -14.57
C GLN A 15 3.27 5.30 -14.67
N ARG A 16 3.03 4.01 -14.42
CA ARG A 16 4.03 2.96 -14.59
C ARG A 16 3.36 1.66 -14.99
N GLN A 17 3.96 0.99 -15.99
CA GLN A 17 3.59 -0.38 -16.31
C GLN A 17 4.26 -1.32 -15.31
N ILE A 18 3.46 -2.11 -14.60
CA ILE A 18 3.90 -3.03 -13.55
C ILE A 18 3.75 -4.45 -14.05
N ARG A 19 4.84 -5.22 -14.00
CA ARG A 19 4.80 -6.65 -14.34
C ARG A 19 4.21 -7.44 -13.18
N CYS A 20 3.28 -8.35 -13.47
CA CYS A 20 2.72 -9.25 -12.47
C CYS A 20 3.83 -10.10 -11.82
N TRP A 21 3.93 -10.06 -10.50
CA TRP A 21 4.99 -10.75 -9.77
C TRP A 21 4.77 -12.26 -9.65
N ARG A 22 3.57 -12.68 -9.22
CA ARG A 22 3.26 -14.11 -9.01
C ARG A 22 3.31 -14.92 -10.29
N GLU A 23 3.02 -14.28 -11.41
CA GLU A 23 3.06 -14.88 -12.73
C GLU A 23 4.19 -14.26 -13.54
N SER A 24 5.39 -14.13 -12.98
CA SER A 24 6.49 -13.51 -13.73
C SER A 24 6.75 -14.17 -15.10
N ASP A 25 6.39 -15.44 -15.30
CA ASP A 25 6.46 -16.12 -16.60
C ASP A 25 5.31 -15.76 -17.58
N SER A 26 4.18 -15.26 -17.07
CA SER A 26 3.14 -14.66 -17.90
C SER A 26 3.57 -13.22 -18.22
N ASN A 27 3.44 -12.80 -19.48
CA ASN A 27 3.69 -11.41 -19.88
C ASN A 27 2.55 -10.48 -19.39
N ASN A 28 1.95 -10.78 -18.24
CA ASN A 28 0.85 -10.01 -17.67
C ASN A 28 1.41 -8.74 -17.03
N HIS A 29 0.87 -7.61 -17.47
CA HIS A 29 1.24 -6.29 -16.99
C HIS A 29 -0.03 -5.54 -16.62
N TRP A 30 0.09 -4.69 -15.61
CA TRP A 30 -0.95 -3.78 -15.15
C TRP A 30 -0.47 -2.36 -15.40
N GLU A 31 -1.35 -1.51 -15.90
CA GLU A 31 -1.10 -0.08 -15.96
C GLU A 31 -1.46 0.54 -14.60
N CYS A 32 -0.45 0.93 -13.83
CA CYS A 32 -0.66 1.62 -12.56
C CYS A 32 -0.58 3.13 -12.77
N THR A 33 -1.63 3.84 -12.37
CA THR A 33 -1.73 5.30 -12.40
C THR A 33 -2.04 5.82 -11.00
N ILE A 34 -1.25 6.79 -10.54
CA ILE A 34 -1.45 7.50 -9.28
C ILE A 34 -1.62 8.97 -9.61
N THR A 35 -2.72 9.57 -9.15
CA THR A 35 -3.07 10.95 -9.49
C THR A 35 -3.48 11.70 -8.23
N GLY A 36 -2.85 12.85 -7.98
CA GLY A 36 -3.30 13.79 -6.96
C GLY A 36 -4.59 14.47 -7.44
N VAL A 37 -5.68 14.30 -6.70
CA VAL A 37 -6.98 14.88 -7.04
C VAL A 37 -7.13 16.21 -6.30
N GLY A 38 -7.49 17.27 -7.03
CA GLY A 38 -7.80 18.57 -6.44
C GLY A 38 -8.81 18.40 -5.29
N GLU A 39 -8.67 19.20 -4.23
CA GLU A 39 -9.39 19.09 -2.94
C GLU A 39 -8.82 18.07 -1.93
N GLY A 40 -7.60 17.56 -2.13
CA GLY A 40 -6.89 16.78 -1.10
C GLY A 40 -7.22 15.29 -1.12
N GLY A 41 -7.37 14.73 -2.31
CA GLY A 41 -7.50 13.28 -2.52
C GLY A 41 -6.36 12.71 -3.35
N VAL A 42 -6.22 11.40 -3.31
CA VAL A 42 -5.34 10.64 -4.22
C VAL A 42 -6.18 9.56 -4.88
N ARG A 43 -6.00 9.41 -6.20
CA ARG A 43 -6.56 8.31 -6.97
C ARG A 43 -5.46 7.31 -7.30
N LEU A 44 -5.62 6.07 -6.87
CA LEU A 44 -4.79 4.93 -7.26
C LEU A 44 -5.62 4.04 -8.19
N GLN A 45 -5.06 3.69 -9.34
CA GLN A 45 -5.75 2.92 -10.36
C GLN A 45 -4.80 1.88 -10.97
N PHE A 46 -5.27 0.64 -11.07
CA PHE A 46 -4.66 -0.43 -11.82
C PHE A 46 -5.60 -0.79 -12.99
N ASP A 47 -5.12 -0.64 -14.21
CA ASP A 47 -5.92 -0.76 -15.44
C ASP A 47 -7.22 0.07 -15.36
N SER A 48 -8.38 -0.59 -15.35
CA SER A 48 -9.70 0.05 -15.24
C SER A 48 -10.22 0.15 -13.79
N HIS A 49 -9.53 -0.43 -12.81
CA HIS A 49 -9.94 -0.49 -11.41
C HIS A 49 -9.23 0.59 -10.59
N GLY A 50 -9.95 1.63 -10.17
CA GLY A 50 -9.35 2.70 -9.37
C GLY A 50 -10.24 3.24 -8.27
N LEU A 51 -9.61 3.67 -7.19
CA LEU A 51 -10.21 4.28 -6.02
C LEU A 51 -9.60 5.66 -5.79
N GLU A 52 -10.45 6.62 -5.47
CA GLU A 52 -10.08 7.93 -4.94
C GLU A 52 -10.33 7.95 -3.43
N PHE A 53 -9.33 8.33 -2.66
CA PHE A 53 -9.37 8.34 -1.20
C PHE A 53 -8.61 9.55 -0.64
N SER A 54 -8.72 9.79 0.66
CA SER A 54 -8.11 10.96 1.32
C SER A 54 -6.58 10.86 1.40
N LEU A 55 -5.92 12.00 1.66
CA LEU A 55 -4.47 12.03 1.91
C LEU A 55 -4.05 11.10 3.06
N ALA A 56 -4.88 10.98 4.10
CA ALA A 56 -4.60 10.09 5.24
C ALA A 56 -4.58 8.62 4.82
N VAL A 57 -5.51 8.20 3.96
CA VAL A 57 -5.52 6.84 3.41
C VAL A 57 -4.30 6.62 2.49
N ALA A 58 -3.93 7.61 1.67
CA ALA A 58 -2.74 7.52 0.83
C ALA A 58 -1.46 7.30 1.65
N TYR A 59 -1.33 8.01 2.77
CA TYR A 59 -0.23 7.84 3.72
C TYR A 59 -0.20 6.44 4.32
N GLU A 60 -1.35 5.96 4.81
CA GLU A 60 -1.46 4.62 5.39
C GLU A 60 -1.06 3.52 4.39
N LEU A 61 -1.56 3.58 3.15
CA LEU A 61 -1.17 2.62 2.11
C LEU A 61 0.33 2.68 1.81
N ALA A 62 0.92 3.88 1.72
CA ALA A 62 2.36 4.04 1.55
C ALA A 62 3.15 3.47 2.74
N PHE A 63 2.67 3.67 3.97
CA PHE A 63 3.27 3.12 5.18
C PHE A 63 3.30 1.58 5.15
N TYR A 64 2.19 0.94 4.80
CA TYR A 64 2.15 -0.54 4.73
C TYR A 64 2.98 -1.10 3.59
N LEU A 65 3.08 -0.38 2.46
CA LEU A 65 4.01 -0.73 1.38
C LEU A 65 5.46 -0.65 1.86
N ALA A 66 5.84 0.41 2.58
CA ALA A 66 7.16 0.56 3.18
C ALA A 66 7.49 -0.60 4.12
N GLU A 67 6.54 -0.98 4.98
CA GLU A 67 6.69 -2.14 5.87
C GLU A 67 6.83 -3.45 5.10
N ALA A 68 6.02 -3.67 4.06
CA ALA A 68 6.13 -4.86 3.22
C ALA A 68 7.49 -4.95 2.52
N ILE A 69 7.98 -3.83 1.97
CA ILE A 69 9.32 -3.71 1.36
C ILE A 69 10.40 -4.06 2.37
N ALA A 70 10.35 -3.47 3.57
CA ALA A 70 11.33 -3.72 4.61
C ALA A 70 11.37 -5.20 5.02
N ILE A 71 10.21 -5.87 5.11
CA ILE A 71 10.15 -7.31 5.41
C ILE A 71 10.76 -8.13 4.26
N VAL A 72 10.45 -7.81 3.01
CA VAL A 72 11.01 -8.48 1.82
C VAL A 72 12.54 -8.35 1.73
N GLU A 73 13.11 -7.22 2.15
CA GLU A 73 14.56 -7.00 2.13
C GLU A 73 15.33 -7.79 3.20
N GLN A 74 14.65 -8.14 4.30
CA GLN A 74 15.27 -8.81 5.43
C GLN A 74 15.40 -10.31 5.15
N SER A 75 16.60 -10.73 4.75
CA SER A 75 16.90 -12.11 4.34
C SER A 75 16.98 -13.12 5.49
N SER A 76 17.05 -12.66 6.74
CA SER A 76 17.16 -13.52 7.92
C SER A 76 16.02 -13.26 8.90
N ALA A 77 15.38 -14.33 9.34
CA ALA A 77 14.22 -14.24 10.23
C ALA A 77 14.58 -13.63 11.60
N GLU A 78 15.73 -13.99 12.18
CA GLU A 78 16.10 -13.57 13.54
C GLU A 78 16.25 -12.05 13.72
N PRO A 79 17.00 -11.31 12.86
CA PRO A 79 17.12 -9.87 12.97
C PRO A 79 15.93 -9.10 12.38
N THR A 80 14.87 -9.78 11.90
CA THR A 80 13.79 -9.08 11.22
C THR A 80 13.05 -8.16 12.19
N THR A 81 12.92 -6.90 11.81
CA THR A 81 12.25 -5.85 12.59
C THR A 81 10.97 -5.36 11.91
N ALA A 82 10.04 -4.87 12.71
CA ALA A 82 8.82 -4.19 12.28
C ALA A 82 8.66 -2.85 13.01
N VAL A 83 7.98 -1.91 12.36
CA VAL A 83 7.67 -0.61 12.96
C VAL A 83 6.73 -0.76 14.14
N VAL A 84 7.05 -0.06 15.22
CA VAL A 84 6.14 0.19 16.34
C VAL A 84 5.46 1.54 16.14
N ARG A 85 4.13 1.51 16.16
CA ARG A 85 3.25 2.68 16.05
C ARG A 85 2.23 2.60 17.18
N GLU A 86 2.07 3.71 17.90
CA GLU A 86 1.17 3.80 19.06
C GLU A 86 -0.27 4.15 18.67
N ASP A 87 -0.46 4.70 17.47
CA ASP A 87 -1.76 5.07 16.94
C ASP A 87 -2.54 3.85 16.41
N GLU A 88 -3.88 3.96 16.41
CA GLU A 88 -4.75 2.90 15.88
C GLU A 88 -4.53 2.79 14.36
N PRO A 89 -3.94 1.68 13.88
CA PRO A 89 -3.59 1.55 12.47
C PRO A 89 -4.85 1.30 11.63
N LEU A 90 -4.92 1.91 10.43
CA LEU A 90 -6.09 1.75 9.54
C LEU A 90 -6.24 0.29 9.09
N LEU A 91 -5.12 -0.38 8.84
CA LEU A 91 -5.06 -1.82 8.57
C LEU A 91 -4.45 -2.57 9.77
N LYS A 92 -5.11 -3.63 10.18
CA LYS A 92 -4.59 -4.55 11.20
C LYS A 92 -3.41 -5.34 10.62
N ARG A 93 -2.25 -5.22 11.26
CA ARG A 93 -1.03 -5.94 10.88
C ARG A 93 -0.96 -7.29 11.57
N GLU A 94 -0.73 -8.33 10.78
CA GLU A 94 -0.41 -9.67 11.24
C GLU A 94 0.92 -10.12 10.62
N TYR A 95 1.81 -10.63 11.46
CA TYR A 95 3.10 -11.16 11.04
C TYR A 95 3.13 -12.67 11.21
N ARG A 96 3.57 -13.38 10.18
CA ARG A 96 3.67 -14.83 10.21
C ARG A 96 5.06 -15.28 9.78
N LEU A 97 5.69 -16.11 10.61
CA LEU A 97 6.92 -16.80 10.27
C LEU A 97 6.59 -18.13 9.59
N PHE A 98 7.17 -18.37 8.42
CA PHE A 98 7.27 -19.70 7.81
C PHE A 98 8.75 -20.07 7.67
N LEU A 99 9.33 -19.90 6.48
CA LEU A 99 10.78 -19.92 6.28
C LEU A 99 11.37 -18.52 6.53
N ASP A 100 10.62 -17.52 6.09
CA ASP A 100 10.82 -16.09 6.18
C ASP A 100 9.62 -15.43 6.88
N TRP A 101 9.79 -14.18 7.31
CA TRP A 101 8.68 -13.39 7.85
C TRP A 101 7.80 -12.89 6.72
N HIS A 102 6.49 -12.93 6.98
CA HIS A 102 5.49 -12.34 6.11
C HIS A 102 4.63 -11.35 6.85
N LEU A 103 4.38 -10.21 6.22
CA LEU A 103 3.38 -9.24 6.64
C LEU A 103 2.06 -9.53 5.91
N ASN A 104 0.96 -9.41 6.64
CA ASN A 104 -0.38 -9.24 6.11
C ASN A 104 -1.04 -8.06 6.85
N ALA A 105 -1.34 -6.98 6.14
CA ALA A 105 -2.05 -5.82 6.67
C ALA A 105 -3.43 -5.74 6.01
N THR A 106 -4.51 -5.90 6.78
CA THR A 106 -5.89 -5.95 6.26
C THR A 106 -6.82 -4.99 7.00
N GLY A 107 -7.80 -4.45 6.28
CA GLY A 107 -8.80 -3.54 6.86
C GLY A 107 -9.73 -2.98 5.80
N GLU A 108 -10.49 -1.96 6.17
CA GLU A 108 -11.38 -1.22 5.27
C GLU A 108 -10.94 0.24 5.19
N ILE A 109 -10.92 0.80 3.98
CA ILE A 109 -10.58 2.21 3.76
C ILE A 109 -11.79 2.98 3.22
N PRO A 110 -12.02 4.23 3.65
CA PRO A 110 -13.01 5.07 3.02
C PRO A 110 -12.55 5.56 1.64
N PHE A 111 -13.46 5.58 0.67
CA PHE A 111 -13.23 6.13 -0.68
C PHE A 111 -14.35 7.09 -1.10
N SER A 112 -14.00 8.11 -1.89
CA SER A 112 -14.91 9.15 -2.39
C SER A 112 -15.35 8.93 -3.83
N LYS A 113 -14.54 8.24 -4.64
CA LYS A 113 -14.87 7.84 -6.01
C LYS A 113 -14.28 6.47 -6.33
N ALA A 114 -15.05 5.61 -6.98
CA ALA A 114 -14.57 4.33 -7.49
C ALA A 114 -14.86 4.15 -8.97
N SER A 115 -14.02 3.41 -9.67
CA SER A 115 -14.37 2.85 -10.98
C SER A 115 -15.54 1.88 -10.83
N THR A 116 -16.52 1.96 -11.74
CA THR A 116 -17.69 1.05 -11.76
C THR A 116 -17.31 -0.42 -11.96
N ALA A 117 -16.15 -0.69 -12.55
CA ALA A 117 -15.60 -2.04 -12.70
C ALA A 117 -15.15 -2.64 -11.35
N LEU A 118 -14.81 -1.79 -10.37
CA LEU A 118 -14.33 -2.21 -9.05
C LEU A 118 -15.47 -2.18 -8.02
N MET A 119 -16.24 -1.10 -7.96
CA MET A 119 -17.33 -0.92 -7.00
C MET A 119 -18.64 -0.51 -7.69
N PRO A 120 -19.80 -1.05 -7.25
CA PRO A 120 -21.10 -0.64 -7.78
C PRO A 120 -21.56 0.74 -7.26
N PHE A 121 -20.94 1.26 -6.20
CA PHE A 121 -21.28 2.52 -5.55
C PHE A 121 -20.19 3.58 -5.78
N PRO A 122 -20.56 4.87 -5.89
CA PRO A 122 -19.61 5.95 -6.13
C PRO A 122 -18.72 6.25 -4.92
N GLU A 123 -19.19 6.03 -3.70
CA GLU A 123 -18.47 6.28 -2.44
C GLU A 123 -18.81 5.18 -1.42
N GLY A 124 -17.95 5.00 -0.40
CA GLY A 124 -18.16 3.99 0.64
C GLY A 124 -16.87 3.54 1.29
N TYR A 125 -16.84 2.25 1.67
CA TYR A 125 -15.67 1.58 2.22
C TYR A 125 -15.24 0.45 1.29
N ALA A 126 -13.93 0.29 1.12
CA ALA A 126 -13.33 -0.78 0.34
C ALA A 126 -12.43 -1.64 1.23
N GLY A 127 -12.59 -2.96 1.16
CA GLY A 127 -11.66 -3.91 1.74
C GLY A 127 -10.30 -3.82 1.04
N VAL A 128 -9.24 -3.67 1.85
CA VAL A 128 -7.86 -3.58 1.38
C VAL A 128 -6.97 -4.55 2.12
N SER A 129 -6.09 -5.22 1.38
CA SER A 129 -4.97 -5.96 1.94
C SER A 129 -3.65 -5.53 1.30
N ILE A 130 -2.59 -5.47 2.10
CA ILE A 130 -1.20 -5.34 1.64
C ILE A 130 -0.41 -6.45 2.31
N GLN A 131 0.18 -7.33 1.51
CA GLN A 131 0.89 -8.49 2.01
C GLN A 131 2.17 -8.78 1.26
N THR A 132 3.14 -9.37 1.94
CA THR A 132 4.36 -9.90 1.30
C THR A 132 4.07 -11.25 0.68
N VAL A 133 4.61 -11.50 -0.51
CA VAL A 133 4.38 -12.74 -1.27
C VAL A 133 5.69 -13.38 -1.71
N ARG A 134 5.78 -14.71 -1.67
CA ARG A 134 6.99 -15.42 -2.13
C ARG A 134 7.15 -15.32 -3.66
N PRO A 135 8.40 -15.26 -4.17
CA PRO A 135 9.68 -15.37 -3.44
C PRO A 135 10.24 -14.04 -2.87
N GLY A 136 9.47 -12.96 -2.78
CA GLY A 136 9.96 -11.66 -2.31
C GLY A 136 9.28 -10.47 -3.00
N GLY A 137 8.00 -10.59 -3.31
CA GLY A 137 7.20 -9.51 -3.86
C GLY A 137 6.21 -8.97 -2.83
N VAL A 138 5.40 -8.03 -3.29
CA VAL A 138 4.30 -7.44 -2.53
C VAL A 138 3.02 -7.63 -3.33
N GLU A 139 1.91 -7.81 -2.63
CA GLU A 139 0.59 -7.86 -3.23
C GLU A 139 -0.34 -6.90 -2.51
N MET A 140 -1.12 -6.18 -3.30
CA MET A 140 -2.16 -5.29 -2.84
C MET A 140 -3.50 -5.78 -3.40
N GLU A 141 -4.48 -5.95 -2.54
CA GLU A 141 -5.83 -6.34 -2.89
C GLU A 141 -6.79 -5.20 -2.63
N PHE A 142 -7.68 -4.94 -3.59
CA PHE A 142 -8.86 -4.11 -3.45
C PHE A 142 -10.07 -4.97 -3.72
N GLU A 143 -10.87 -5.24 -2.71
CA GLU A 143 -12.05 -6.10 -2.82
C GLU A 143 -11.74 -7.44 -3.51
N CYS A 144 -12.26 -7.68 -4.71
CA CYS A 144 -12.08 -8.92 -5.47
C CYS A 144 -10.89 -8.86 -6.46
N SER A 145 -10.10 -7.79 -6.48
CA SER A 145 -8.99 -7.60 -7.41
C SER A 145 -7.65 -7.58 -6.68
N SER A 146 -6.69 -8.38 -7.16
CA SER A 146 -5.38 -8.53 -6.53
C SER A 146 -4.26 -8.19 -7.51
N TYR A 147 -3.33 -7.35 -7.07
CA TYR A 147 -2.21 -6.84 -7.86
C TYR A 147 -0.91 -7.20 -7.15
N SER A 148 -0.16 -8.13 -7.75
CA SER A 148 1.16 -8.53 -7.25
C SER A 148 2.27 -7.86 -8.05
N PHE A 149 3.28 -7.36 -7.36
CA PHE A 149 4.35 -6.57 -7.95
C PHE A 149 5.69 -6.77 -7.23
N SER A 150 6.76 -6.41 -7.93
CA SER A 150 8.12 -6.50 -7.38
C SER A 150 8.30 -5.52 -6.22
N LYS A 151 9.36 -5.73 -5.43
CA LYS A 151 9.77 -4.76 -4.40
C LYS A 151 10.00 -3.35 -5.00
N ASP A 152 10.61 -3.27 -6.18
CA ASP A 152 10.95 -1.99 -6.81
C ASP A 152 9.72 -1.25 -7.35
N ASP A 153 8.69 -2.00 -7.77
CA ASP A 153 7.41 -1.43 -8.14
C ASP A 153 6.61 -1.01 -6.90
N ALA A 154 6.66 -1.80 -5.82
CA ALA A 154 6.09 -1.41 -4.52
C ALA A 154 6.70 -0.10 -4.01
N ALA A 155 8.02 0.05 -4.11
CA ALA A 155 8.74 1.25 -3.71
C ALA A 155 8.29 2.47 -4.52
N TRP A 156 8.05 2.29 -5.82
CA TRP A 156 7.53 3.36 -6.67
C TRP A 156 6.09 3.73 -6.34
N ILE A 157 5.20 2.75 -6.11
CA ILE A 157 3.82 3.03 -5.69
C ILE A 157 3.84 3.83 -4.38
N MET A 158 4.62 3.38 -3.39
CA MET A 158 4.80 4.05 -2.11
C MET A 158 5.27 5.51 -2.31
N GLU A 159 6.33 5.72 -3.08
CA GLU A 159 6.89 7.06 -3.35
C GLU A 159 5.84 7.96 -4.02
N LYS A 160 5.11 7.45 -5.01
CA LYS A 160 4.14 8.25 -5.77
C LYS A 160 2.83 8.50 -5.02
N LEU A 161 2.43 7.63 -4.09
CA LEU A 161 1.35 7.93 -3.15
C LEU A 161 1.72 9.10 -2.23
N LEU A 162 2.95 9.12 -1.72
CA LEU A 162 3.46 10.20 -0.89
C LEU A 162 3.60 11.50 -1.69
N GLU A 163 4.17 11.44 -2.90
CA GLU A 163 4.31 12.60 -3.78
C GLU A 163 2.94 13.18 -4.17
N ALA A 164 2.00 12.35 -4.62
CA ALA A 164 0.65 12.78 -5.00
C ALA A 164 -0.16 13.37 -3.82
N SER A 165 0.16 12.97 -2.59
CA SER A 165 -0.47 13.50 -1.39
C SER A 165 0.28 14.66 -0.73
N GLY A 166 1.46 15.03 -1.25
CA GLY A 166 2.30 16.08 -0.67
C GLY A 166 2.85 15.72 0.72
N GLN A 167 3.03 14.43 0.99
CA GLN A 167 3.47 13.91 2.30
C GLN A 167 4.86 13.27 2.21
N THR A 168 5.49 13.10 3.37
CA THR A 168 6.73 12.33 3.55
C THR A 168 6.49 11.26 4.58
N LEU A 169 7.07 10.07 4.40
CA LEU A 169 6.94 9.00 5.37
C LEU A 169 7.66 9.37 6.68
N GLU A 170 6.97 9.25 7.81
CA GLU A 170 7.59 9.44 9.12
C GLU A 170 8.58 8.31 9.43
N ILE A 171 9.57 8.63 10.25
CA ILE A 171 10.54 7.66 10.74
C ILE A 171 10.04 7.13 12.07
N TYR A 172 9.73 5.84 12.12
CA TYR A 172 9.28 5.16 13.32
C TYR A 172 10.37 4.25 13.90
N GLU A 173 10.29 4.01 15.21
CA GLU A 173 11.12 3.00 15.87
C GLU A 173 10.77 1.60 15.33
N ARG A 174 11.79 0.75 15.18
CA ARG A 174 11.63 -0.64 14.73
C ARG A 174 12.08 -1.59 15.83
N HIS A 175 11.24 -2.56 16.16
CA HIS A 175 11.56 -3.61 17.14
C HIS A 175 11.69 -4.97 16.46
N CYS A 176 12.52 -5.84 17.02
CA CYS A 176 12.68 -7.21 16.55
C CYS A 176 11.36 -7.98 16.67
N LEU A 177 10.86 -8.54 15.56
CA LEU A 177 9.58 -9.27 15.50
C LEU A 177 9.56 -10.47 16.46
N PHE A 178 10.68 -11.20 16.56
CA PHE A 178 10.81 -12.32 17.48
C PHE A 178 10.61 -11.91 18.94
N GLU A 179 11.10 -10.73 19.33
CA GLU A 179 10.92 -10.22 20.70
C GLU A 179 9.50 -9.69 20.91
N THR A 180 8.99 -8.93 19.94
CA THR A 180 7.65 -8.32 19.99
C THR A 180 6.56 -9.39 20.14
N LEU A 181 6.61 -10.44 19.31
CA LEU A 181 5.59 -11.51 19.35
C LEU A 181 5.70 -12.40 20.58
N LYS A 182 6.91 -12.63 21.10
CA LYS A 182 7.11 -13.32 22.39
C LYS A 182 6.49 -12.53 23.55
N ARG A 183 6.67 -11.21 23.59
CA ARG A 183 6.08 -10.33 24.62
C ARG A 183 4.55 -10.32 24.54
N GLN A 184 3.99 -10.46 23.34
CA GLN A 184 2.54 -10.54 23.12
C GLN A 184 1.94 -11.96 23.30
N GLY A 185 2.76 -12.96 23.66
CA GLY A 185 2.29 -14.32 23.94
C GLY A 185 1.91 -15.15 22.71
N TYR A 186 2.27 -14.72 21.50
CA TYR A 186 2.02 -15.49 20.29
C TYR A 186 2.96 -16.70 20.19
N LYS A 187 2.39 -17.89 19.90
CA LYS A 187 3.19 -19.09 19.58
C LYS A 187 3.76 -18.95 18.18
N ILE A 188 5.06 -18.68 18.09
CA ILE A 188 5.81 -18.83 16.84
C ILE A 188 5.81 -20.33 16.52
N ARG A 189 5.07 -20.75 15.50
CA ARG A 189 5.14 -22.12 14.99
C ARG A 189 6.40 -22.21 14.14
N GLY A 190 7.42 -22.89 14.67
CA GLY A 190 8.61 -23.29 13.92
C GLY A 190 8.35 -24.47 13.00
#